data_AF-A0A1D8B3X6-F1
#
_entry.id   AF-A0A1D8B3X6-F1
#
_cell.length_a   1.000
_cell.length_b   1.000
_cell.length_c   1.000
_cell.angle_alpha   90.00
_cell.angle_beta   90.00
_cell.angle_gamma   90.00
#
_symmetry.space_group_name_H-M   'P 1'
#
loop_
_entity.id
_entity.type
_entity.pdbx_description
1 polymer ?
#
loop_
_entity_poly.entity_id
_entity_poly.type
_entity_poly.pdbx_seq_one_letter_code
_entity_poly.pdbx_strand_id
1 'polypeptide(L)' 'MKALEGLPRAVRGRVLASFLRDAGVPGGSLAAGHVEAVDALVTAWRGQGPLSLPRVVVARSGRGERAVIEAGPLRSQ' A
#
# COMPACT_ATOMS: atom_id res chain seq x y z
N MET A 1 8.18 1.49 7.48
CA MET A 1 8.41 1.92 6.07
C MET A 1 9.84 1.76 5.59
N LYS A 2 10.84 2.23 6.35
CA LYS A 2 12.28 2.14 6.02
C LYS A 2 12.72 0.73 5.54
N ALA A 3 12.22 -0.32 6.18
CA ALA A 3 12.49 -1.70 5.76
C ALA A 3 11.98 -2.03 4.34
N LEU A 4 10.79 -1.55 3.96
CA LEU A 4 10.25 -1.72 2.61
C LEU A 4 11.01 -0.88 1.59
N GLU A 5 11.34 0.37 1.92
CA GLU A 5 12.09 1.29 1.04
C GLU A 5 13.44 0.69 0.64
N GLY A 6 14.11 -0.04 1.54
CA GLY A 6 15.38 -0.72 1.28
C GLY A 6 15.29 -2.01 0.44
N LEU A 7 14.09 -2.55 0.18
CA LEU A 7 13.94 -3.76 -0.64
C LEU A 7 14.14 -3.46 -2.13
N PRO A 8 14.64 -4.42 -2.93
CA PRO A 8 14.56 -4.33 -4.38
C PRO A 8 13.10 -4.19 -4.84
N ARG A 9 12.85 -3.40 -5.90
CA ARG A 9 11.50 -3.12 -6.41
C ARG A 9 10.65 -4.38 -6.63
N ALA A 10 11.22 -5.42 -7.21
CA ALA A 10 10.53 -6.68 -7.45
C ALA A 10 10.09 -7.39 -6.15
N VAL A 11 10.89 -7.29 -5.08
CA VAL A 11 10.56 -7.87 -3.78
C VAL A 11 9.50 -7.02 -3.08
N ARG A 12 9.67 -5.70 -3.07
CA ARG A 12 8.69 -4.77 -2.49
C ARG A 12 7.31 -4.93 -3.14
N GLY A 13 7.24 -5.01 -4.46
CA GLY A 13 5.98 -5.24 -5.18
C GLY A 13 5.28 -6.55 -4.76
N ARG A 14 6.03 -7.65 -4.56
CA ARG A 14 5.46 -8.92 -4.08
C ARG A 14 4.93 -8.81 -2.65
N VAL A 15 5.67 -8.16 -1.76
CA VAL A 15 5.25 -7.93 -0.36
C VAL A 15 3.97 -7.09 -0.34
N LEU A 16 3.92 -6.00 -1.09
CA LEU A 16 2.74 -5.14 -1.20
C LEU A 16 1.54 -5.89 -1.81
N ALA A 17 1.76 -6.71 -2.84
CA ALA A 17 0.70 -7.54 -3.42
C ALA A 17 0.18 -8.60 -2.45
N SER A 18 1.02 -9.16 -1.57
CA SER A 18 0.56 -10.06 -0.50
C SER A 18 -0.28 -9.29 0.52
N PHE A 19 0.26 -8.18 1.01
CA PHE A 19 -0.41 -7.29 1.96
C PHE A 19 -1.81 -6.87 1.50
N LEU A 20 -1.98 -6.51 0.22
CA LEU A 20 -3.27 -6.12 -0.33
C LEU A 20 -4.26 -7.30 -0.42
N ARG A 21 -3.78 -8.50 -0.74
CA ARG A 21 -4.60 -9.71 -0.74
C ARG A 21 -5.07 -10.04 0.67
N ASP A 22 -4.17 -9.98 1.64
CA ASP A 22 -4.46 -10.23 3.05
C ASP A 22 -5.43 -9.19 3.62
N ALA A 23 -5.37 -7.95 3.13
CA ALA A 23 -6.32 -6.89 3.46
C ALA A 23 -7.72 -7.08 2.85
N GLY A 24 -7.91 -8.03 1.93
CA GLY A 24 -9.22 -8.36 1.35
C GLY A 24 -9.47 -7.86 -0.07
N VAL A 25 -8.43 -7.38 -0.77
CA VAL A 25 -8.52 -7.09 -2.21
C VAL A 25 -8.64 -8.41 -2.99
N PRO A 26 -9.73 -8.63 -3.76
CA PRO A 26 -9.88 -9.85 -4.53
C PRO A 26 -8.74 -10.01 -5.55
N GLY A 27 -8.22 -11.24 -5.71
CA GLY A 27 -7.11 -11.52 -6.63
C GLY A 27 -7.39 -11.10 -8.07
N GLY A 28 -8.64 -11.23 -8.54
CA GLY A 28 -9.06 -10.76 -9.87
C GLY A 28 -9.17 -9.24 -10.02
N SER A 29 -9.14 -8.49 -8.92
CA SER A 29 -9.24 -7.02 -8.89
C SER A 29 -7.91 -6.35 -8.52
N LEU A 30 -6.89 -7.12 -8.16
CA LEU A 30 -5.56 -6.61 -7.85
C LEU A 30 -4.75 -6.42 -9.13
N ALA A 31 -4.90 -5.27 -9.76
CA ALA A 31 -4.10 -4.88 -10.92
C ALA A 31 -2.67 -4.44 -10.53
N ALA A 32 -1.72 -4.55 -11.46
CA ALA A 32 -0.36 -4.03 -11.27
C ALA A 32 -0.36 -2.53 -10.89
N GLY A 33 -1.26 -1.74 -11.48
CA GLY A 33 -1.40 -0.31 -11.15
C GLY A 33 -1.75 -0.03 -9.69
N HIS A 34 -2.49 -0.93 -9.02
CA HIS A 34 -2.79 -0.82 -7.59
C HIS A 34 -1.53 -1.00 -6.74
N VAL A 35 -0.72 -2.00 -7.08
CA VAL A 35 0.55 -2.26 -6.39
C VAL A 35 1.51 -1.09 -6.60
N GLU A 36 1.60 -0.55 -7.81
CA GLU A 36 2.42 0.64 -8.11
C GLU A 36 1.97 1.89 -7.34
N ALA A 37 0.65 2.13 -7.24
CA ALA A 37 0.13 3.25 -6.48
C ALA A 37 0.50 3.15 -4.99
N VAL A 38 0.39 1.95 -4.41
CA VAL A 38 0.82 1.71 -3.02
C VAL A 38 2.35 1.78 -2.89
N ASP A 39 3.11 1.33 -3.88
CA ASP A 39 4.58 1.48 -3.92
C ASP A 39 5.01 2.95 -3.91
N ALA A 40 4.22 3.83 -4.55
CA ALA A 40 4.46 5.27 -4.52
C ALA A 40 4.22 5.87 -3.12
N LEU A 41 3.25 5.36 -2.35
CA LEU A 41 3.11 5.73 -0.93
C LEU A 41 4.36 5.36 -0.13
N VAL A 42 5.08 4.32 -0.54
CA VAL A 42 6.35 3.90 0.07
C VAL A 42 7.51 4.77 -0.33
N THR A 43 7.79 4.82 -1.62
CA THR A 43 9.07 5.33 -2.15
C THR A 43 9.03 6.81 -2.51
N ALA A 44 7.84 7.37 -2.75
CA ALA A 44 7.66 8.72 -3.27
C ALA A 44 6.79 9.58 -2.35
N TRP A 45 6.86 9.37 -1.04
CA TRP A 45 5.99 10.08 -0.10
C TRP A 45 6.26 11.58 -0.06
N ARG A 46 5.22 12.38 -0.32
CA ARG A 46 5.25 13.85 -0.30
C ARG A 46 3.98 14.45 0.32
N GLY A 47 3.29 13.69 1.15
CA GLY A 47 2.00 14.06 1.75
C GLY A 47 0.79 13.57 0.96
N GLN A 48 0.89 12.40 0.30
CA GLN A 48 -0.26 11.82 -0.41
C GLN A 48 -1.39 11.42 0.56
N GLY A 49 -2.63 11.50 0.09
CA GLY A 49 -3.79 11.01 0.84
C GLY A 49 -3.96 9.49 0.76
N PRO A 50 -5.01 8.95 1.43
CA PRO A 50 -5.38 7.55 1.31
C PRO A 50 -5.70 7.15 -0.14
N LEU A 51 -5.31 5.94 -0.53
CA LEU A 51 -5.63 5.32 -1.81
C LEU A 51 -6.85 4.42 -1.66
N SER A 52 -7.90 4.73 -2.42
CA SER A 52 -9.06 3.85 -2.56
C SER A 52 -8.76 2.74 -3.55
N LEU A 53 -8.82 1.50 -3.07
CA LEU A 53 -8.66 0.27 -3.84
C LEU A 53 -9.99 -0.51 -3.79
N PRO A 54 -10.18 -1.54 -4.63
CA PRO A 54 -11.35 -2.39 -4.53
C PRO A 54 -11.53 -2.95 -3.10
N ARG A 55 -12.59 -2.49 -2.44
CA ARG A 55 -13.02 -2.86 -1.07
C ARG A 55 -12.14 -2.43 0.10
N VAL A 56 -10.98 -1.84 -0.16
CA VAL A 56 -10.05 -1.39 0.90
C VAL A 56 -9.56 0.02 0.65
N VAL A 57 -9.21 0.71 1.72
CA VAL A 57 -8.48 1.97 1.68
C VAL A 57 -7.11 1.73 2.27
N VAL A 58 -6.07 2.17 1.55
CA VAL A 58 -4.69 2.10 1.99
C VAL A 58 -4.19 3.49 2.31
N ALA A 59 -3.68 3.69 3.52
CA ALA A 59 -3.13 4.95 3.94
C ALA A 59 -1.71 4.75 4.48
N ARG A 60 -0.87 5.78 4.30
CA ARG A 60 0.38 5.91 5.06
C ARG A 60 0.13 6.86 6.22
N SER A 61 0.56 6.46 7.41
CA SER A 61 0.52 7.27 8.62
C SER A 61 1.90 7.31 9.28
N GLY A 62 2.10 8.25 10.21
CA GLY A 62 3.39 8.45 10.87
C GLY A 62 4.46 9.10 9.98
N ARG A 63 5.68 9.25 10.51
CA ARG A 63 6.82 9.87 9.81
C ARG A 63 8.12 9.14 10.09
N GLY A 64 9.07 9.24 9.16
CA GLY A 64 10.40 8.65 9.27
C GLY A 64 10.35 7.16 9.58
N GLU A 65 11.05 6.75 10.64
CA GLU A 65 11.15 5.35 11.03
C GLU A 65 9.83 4.74 11.52
N ARG A 66 8.94 5.58 12.08
CA ARG A 66 7.61 5.18 12.55
C ARG A 66 6.54 5.23 11.47
N ALA A 67 6.90 5.58 10.23
CA ALA A 67 5.94 5.55 9.15
C ALA A 67 5.48 4.10 8.89
N VAL A 68 4.18 3.92 8.75
CA VAL A 68 3.50 2.64 8.49
C VAL A 68 2.53 2.79 7.32
N ILE A 69 2.23 1.67 6.65
CA ILE A 69 1.11 1.59 5.71
C ILE A 69 0.07 0.67 6.35
N GLU A 70 -1.17 1.12 6.31
CA GLU A 70 -2.32 0.40 6.84
C GLU A 70 -3.34 0.22 5.73
N ALA A 71 -3.96 -0.96 5.68
CA ALA A 71 -5.07 -1.26 4.80
C ALA A 71 -6.27 -1.60 5.68
N GLY A 72 -7.37 -0.90 5.48
CA GLY A 72 -8.62 -1.14 6.17
C GLY A 72 -9.78 -1.28 5.18
N PRO A 73 -10.92 -1.83 5.61
CA PRO A 73 -12.11 -1.86 4.77
C PRO A 73 -12.48 -0.45 4.33
N LEU A 74 -12.99 -0.31 3.10
CA LEU A 74 -13.61 0.91 2.61
C LEU A 74 -14.81 1.21 3.52
N ARG A 75 -14.59 2.00 4.58
CA ARG A 75 -15.66 2.45 5.47
C ARG A 75 -16.53 3.39 4.64
N SER A 76 -17.81 3.10 4.51
CA SER A 76 -18.81 4.05 4.05
C SER A 76 -18.71 5.28 4.96
N GLN A 77 -18.16 6.38 4.45
CA GLN A 77 -18.52 7.70 4.95
C GLN A 77 -19.90 8.05 4.41
#